data_AF-X1T853-F1
#
_entry.id   AF-X1T853-F1
#
_cell.length_a   1.000
_cell.length_b   1.000
_cell.length_c   1.000
_cell.angle_alpha   90.00
_cell.angle_beta   90.00
_cell.angle_gamma   90.00
#
_symmetry.space_group_name_H-M   'P 1'
#
loop_
_entity.id
_entity.type
_entity.pdbx_description
1 polymer ?
#
loop_
_entity_poly.entity_id
_entity_poly.type
_entity_poly.pdbx_seq_one_letter_code
_entity_poly.pdbx_strand_id
1 'polypeptide(L)'
;MINRIAVSRNRTFPKVLTYTNIRSYAFIAGFVSLAVATPWVFHQFYLAGPTFLPMHIFVLVAGLLFGWRAGLMVGLFTPLVSYGVSGMPVLTVLPQIVVEISIYGLAAGMLRERFNLRVLWSLIGAMIAGRLALLL
;
A
#
# COMPACT_ATOMS: atom_id res chain seq x y z
N MET A 1 -1.99 -20.09 -23.21
CA MET A 1 -2.45 -20.75 -21.96
C MET A 1 -2.32 -19.89 -20.69
N ILE A 2 -1.45 -18.88 -20.64
CA ILE A 2 -1.18 -18.04 -19.45
C ILE A 2 -2.41 -17.26 -18.93
N ASN A 3 -3.32 -16.88 -19.83
CA ASN A 3 -4.44 -15.99 -19.50
C ASN A 3 -5.41 -16.53 -18.42
N ARG A 4 -5.55 -17.86 -18.26
CA ARG A 4 -6.43 -18.42 -17.22
C ARG A 4 -5.80 -18.46 -15.82
N ILE A 5 -4.48 -18.42 -15.72
CA ILE A 5 -3.75 -18.51 -14.45
C ILE A 5 -3.62 -17.12 -13.81
N ALA A 6 -3.38 -16.10 -14.64
CA ALA A 6 -3.11 -14.74 -14.18
C ALA A 6 -4.37 -13.91 -13.94
N VAL A 7 -5.39 -14.07 -14.79
CA VAL A 7 -6.58 -13.20 -14.82
C VAL A 7 -7.70 -13.79 -13.95
N SER A 8 -8.35 -12.94 -13.15
CA SER A 8 -9.52 -13.33 -12.35
C SER A 8 -10.75 -13.51 -13.24
N ARG A 9 -11.39 -14.68 -13.14
CA ARG A 9 -12.64 -15.00 -13.88
C ARG A 9 -13.88 -14.31 -13.29
N ASN A 10 -13.87 -14.04 -11.99
CA ASN A 10 -14.97 -13.37 -11.28
C ASN A 10 -14.57 -11.93 -10.91
N ARG A 11 -15.44 -10.99 -11.28
CA ARG A 11 -15.33 -9.56 -10.92
C ARG A 11 -15.88 -9.29 -9.51
N THR A 12 -15.55 -10.11 -8.51
CA THR A 12 -15.83 -9.77 -7.11
C THR A 12 -14.77 -8.79 -6.61
N PHE A 13 -14.71 -7.62 -7.25
CA PHE A 13 -13.96 -6.51 -6.69
C PHE A 13 -14.69 -6.03 -5.45
N PRO A 14 -13.99 -5.83 -4.32
CA PRO A 14 -14.51 -4.94 -3.32
C PRO A 14 -14.67 -3.55 -3.96
N LYS A 15 -15.62 -2.79 -3.43
CA LYS A 15 -16.08 -1.50 -3.96
C LYS A 15 -14.90 -0.56 -4.22
N VAL A 16 -14.51 -0.38 -5.49
CA VAL A 16 -13.51 0.61 -5.90
C VAL A 16 -14.03 1.98 -5.46
N LEU A 17 -13.24 2.67 -4.63
CA LEU A 17 -13.69 3.90 -3.98
C LEU A 17 -13.66 5.06 -4.99
N THR A 18 -14.82 5.65 -5.25
CA THR A 18 -14.90 6.94 -5.93
C THR A 18 -14.69 8.05 -4.90
N TYR A 19 -13.84 9.02 -5.20
CA TYR A 19 -13.50 10.13 -4.27
C TYR A 19 -14.62 11.12 -3.98
N THR A 20 -15.80 10.89 -4.56
CA THR A 20 -17.00 11.69 -4.34
C THR A 20 -17.70 11.39 -3.01
N ASN A 21 -17.28 10.36 -2.27
CA ASN A 21 -17.97 9.93 -1.05
C ASN A 21 -17.08 10.02 0.19
N ILE A 22 -17.66 10.47 1.31
CA ILE A 22 -16.98 10.57 2.62
C ILE A 22 -16.38 9.24 3.08
N ARG A 23 -17.00 8.12 2.70
CA ARG A 23 -16.50 6.77 3.01
C ARG A 23 -15.09 6.55 2.47
N SER A 24 -14.76 7.14 1.33
CA SER A 24 -13.45 6.96 0.69
C SER A 24 -12.33 7.55 1.54
N TYR A 25 -12.58 8.74 2.09
CA TYR A 25 -11.65 9.40 3.01
C TYR A 25 -11.54 8.64 4.34
N ALA A 26 -12.65 8.14 4.88
CA ALA A 26 -12.64 7.34 6.10
C ALA A 26 -11.80 6.06 5.95
N PHE A 27 -11.91 5.35 4.82
CA PHE A 27 -11.05 4.19 4.56
C PHE A 27 -9.58 4.58 4.45
N ILE A 28 -9.25 5.62 3.67
CA ILE A 28 -7.85 6.07 3.52
C ILE A 28 -7.27 6.43 4.89
N ALA A 29 -7.99 7.23 5.68
CA ALA A 29 -7.57 7.59 7.04
C ALA A 29 -7.39 6.35 7.92
N GLY A 30 -8.34 5.40 7.91
CA GLY A 30 -8.23 4.17 8.68
C GLY A 30 -7.03 3.31 8.30
N PHE A 31 -6.76 3.14 7.00
CA PHE A 31 -5.57 2.39 6.54
C PHE A 31 -4.26 3.10 6.88
N VAL A 32 -4.19 4.43 6.75
CA VAL A 32 -3.03 5.21 7.17
C VAL A 32 -2.81 5.06 8.68
N SER A 33 -3.86 5.19 9.49
CA SER A 33 -3.77 5.02 10.94
C SER A 33 -3.27 3.63 11.32
N LEU A 34 -3.77 2.57 10.68
CA LEU A 34 -3.28 1.20 10.91
C LEU A 34 -1.83 1.03 10.46
N ALA A 35 -1.47 1.59 9.31
CA ALA A 35 -0.12 1.51 8.76
C ALA A 35 0.93 2.22 9.61
N VAL A 36 0.54 3.29 10.32
CA VAL A 36 1.40 4.05 11.24
C VAL A 36 1.39 3.43 12.64
N ALA A 37 0.22 3.07 13.17
CA ALA A 37 0.08 2.53 14.52
C ALA A 37 0.80 1.19 14.66
N THR A 38 0.73 0.34 13.63
CA THR A 38 1.36 -0.98 13.68
C THR A 38 2.86 -0.90 13.97
N PRO A 39 3.70 -0.27 13.12
CA PRO A 39 5.12 -0.15 13.40
C PRO A 39 5.39 0.60 14.71
N TRP A 40 4.63 1.65 15.01
CA TRP A 40 4.79 2.42 16.24
C TRP A 40 4.60 1.56 17.52
N VAL A 41 3.60 0.68 17.54
CA VAL A 41 3.36 -0.26 18.63
C VAL A 41 4.48 -1.30 18.70
N PHE A 42 4.92 -1.88 17.57
CA PHE A 42 6.00 -2.86 17.55
C PHE A 42 7.33 -2.30 18.07
N HIS A 43 7.60 -1.02 17.85
CA HIS A 43 8.76 -0.34 18.42
C HIS A 43 8.73 -0.26 19.95
N GLN A 44 7.55 -0.23 20.60
CA GLN A 44 7.45 -0.17 22.06
C GLN A 44 7.87 -1.46 22.75
N PHE A 45 7.71 -2.59 22.07
CA PHE A 45 7.91 -3.91 22.66
C PHE A 45 9.32 -4.48 22.42
N TYR A 46 10.24 -3.71 21.83
CA TYR A 46 11.54 -4.18 21.34
C TYR A 46 11.46 -5.42 20.42
N LEU A 47 10.24 -5.76 19.96
CA LEU A 47 9.87 -7.05 19.40
C LEU A 47 10.06 -7.12 17.88
N ALA A 48 10.58 -6.06 17.28
CA ALA A 48 11.04 -6.08 15.91
C ALA A 48 12.05 -4.94 15.74
N GLY A 49 13.30 -5.31 15.54
CA GLY A 49 14.24 -4.43 14.85
C GLY A 49 13.72 -4.06 13.44
N PRO A 50 14.56 -3.43 12.58
CA PRO A 50 14.18 -2.98 11.25
C PRO A 50 13.61 -4.05 10.29
N THR A 51 13.55 -5.31 10.69
CA THR A 51 13.19 -6.49 9.89
C THR A 51 11.70 -6.81 9.81
N PHE A 52 10.85 -6.42 10.78
CA PHE A 52 9.44 -6.88 10.84
C PHE A 52 8.43 -5.74 11.05
N LEU A 53 8.54 -4.65 10.30
CA LEU A 53 7.57 -3.55 10.33
C LEU A 53 6.62 -3.64 9.11
N PRO A 54 5.38 -4.14 9.27
CA PRO A 54 4.46 -4.37 8.17
C PRO A 54 3.73 -3.08 7.70
N MET A 55 4.44 -1.97 7.55
CA MET A 55 3.89 -0.73 6.99
C MET A 55 3.30 -0.96 5.58
N HIS A 56 4.03 -1.71 4.76
CA HIS A 56 3.67 -2.00 3.36
C HIS A 56 2.38 -2.80 3.22
N ILE A 57 2.02 -3.62 4.22
CA ILE A 57 0.87 -4.53 4.14
C ILE A 57 -0.43 -3.73 4.00
N PHE A 58 -0.63 -2.71 4.84
CA PHE A 58 -1.84 -1.90 4.82
C PHE A 58 -1.98 -1.10 3.51
N VAL A 59 -0.86 -0.63 2.96
CA VAL A 59 -0.83 0.08 1.67
C VAL A 59 -1.19 -0.85 0.52
N LEU A 60 -0.61 -2.05 0.49
CA LEU A 60 -0.92 -3.08 -0.51
C LEU A 60 -2.38 -3.52 -0.42
N VAL A 61 -2.90 -3.75 0.80
CA VAL A 61 -4.30 -4.13 1.02
C VAL A 61 -5.24 -3.00 0.57
N ALA A 62 -4.91 -1.74 0.86
CA ALA A 62 -5.69 -0.60 0.39
C ALA A 62 -5.78 -0.56 -1.14
N GLY A 63 -4.66 -0.77 -1.84
CA GLY A 63 -4.63 -0.85 -3.31
C GLY A 63 -5.42 -2.04 -3.85
N LEU A 64 -5.21 -3.23 -3.29
CA LEU A 64 -5.86 -4.47 -3.76
C LEU A 64 -7.38 -4.48 -3.53
N LEU A 65 -7.86 -3.83 -2.47
CA LEU A 65 -9.28 -3.84 -2.11
C LEU A 65 -10.04 -2.64 -2.67
N PHE A 66 -9.44 -1.44 -2.65
CA PHE A 66 -10.16 -0.20 -2.93
C PHE A 66 -9.69 0.53 -4.20
N GLY A 67 -8.71 -0.04 -4.92
CA GLY A 67 -8.24 0.45 -6.21
C GLY A 67 -6.96 1.27 -6.13
N TRP A 68 -6.41 1.60 -7.31
CA TRP A 68 -5.11 2.26 -7.44
C TRP A 68 -5.05 3.61 -6.75
N ARG A 69 -6.19 4.29 -6.72
CA ARG A 69 -6.32 5.62 -6.14
C ARG A 69 -6.14 5.57 -4.63
N ALA A 70 -6.89 4.70 -3.96
CA ALA A 70 -6.80 4.51 -2.52
C ALA A 70 -5.41 4.01 -2.11
N GLY A 71 -4.87 3.03 -2.84
CA GLY A 71 -3.50 2.54 -2.61
C GLY A 71 -2.44 3.64 -2.71
N LEU A 72 -2.52 4.50 -3.75
CA LEU A 72 -1.60 5.63 -3.91
C LEU A 72 -1.71 6.63 -2.76
N MET A 73 -2.93 7.03 -2.38
CA MET A 73 -3.13 7.99 -1.29
C MET A 73 -2.64 7.44 0.05
N VAL A 74 -3.01 6.20 0.37
CA VAL A 74 -2.54 5.54 1.60
C VAL A 74 -1.02 5.43 1.58
N GLY A 75 -0.42 5.05 0.46
CA GLY A 75 1.04 4.94 0.33
C GLY A 75 1.78 6.27 0.45
N LEU A 76 1.19 7.37 -0.07
CA LEU A 76 1.75 8.71 0.04
C LEU A 76 1.69 9.25 1.47
N PHE A 77 0.52 9.14 2.11
CA PHE A 77 0.29 9.75 3.43
C PHE A 77 0.89 8.94 4.58
N THR A 78 0.96 7.62 4.47
CA THR A 78 1.48 6.75 5.54
C THR A 78 2.87 7.15 6.06
N PRO A 79 3.92 7.26 5.22
CA PRO A 79 5.25 7.62 5.68
C PRO A 79 5.34 9.07 6.17
N LEU A 80 4.55 9.99 5.60
CA LEU A 80 4.49 11.39 6.05
C LEU A 80 3.88 11.52 7.44
N VAL A 81 2.77 10.82 7.68
CA VAL A 81 2.11 10.78 9.00
C VAL A 81 2.97 10.04 10.00
N SER A 82 3.59 8.91 9.61
CA SER A 82 4.55 8.19 10.45
C SER A 82 5.68 9.10 10.92
N TYR A 83 6.26 9.88 10.00
CA TYR A 83 7.32 10.82 10.32
C TYR A 83 6.84 11.91 11.29
N GLY A 84 5.65 12.47 11.06
CA GLY A 84 5.06 13.47 11.97
C GLY A 84 4.79 12.94 13.38
N VAL A 85 4.42 11.65 13.52
CA VAL A 85 4.08 11.03 14.82
C VAL A 85 5.32 10.55 15.58
N SER A 86 6.30 9.99 14.88
CA SER A 86 7.41 9.24 15.51
C SER A 86 8.80 9.79 15.21
N GLY A 87 8.94 10.75 14.30
CA GLY A 87 10.22 11.17 13.75
C GLY A 87 10.86 10.15 12.78
N MET A 88 10.17 9.03 12.50
CA MET A 88 10.62 7.98 11.58
C MET A 88 9.68 7.85 10.36
N PRO A 89 10.19 7.65 9.14
CA PRO A 89 11.60 7.43 8.79
C PRO A 89 12.41 8.74 8.72
N VAL A 90 13.74 8.66 8.90
CA VAL A 90 14.62 9.85 8.88
C VAL A 90 14.49 10.63 7.56
N LEU A 91 14.61 11.97 7.62
CA LEU A 91 14.38 12.86 6.47
C LEU A 91 15.21 12.53 5.24
N THR A 92 16.41 11.97 5.42
CA THR A 92 17.30 11.59 4.31
C THR A 92 16.74 10.47 3.45
N VAL A 93 15.98 9.53 4.04
CA VAL A 93 15.38 8.38 3.33
C VAL A 93 13.87 8.54 3.14
N LEU A 94 13.24 9.51 3.82
CA LEU A 94 11.80 9.75 3.75
C LEU A 94 11.29 9.91 2.30
N PRO A 95 11.89 10.72 1.41
CA PRO A 95 11.42 10.85 0.04
C PRO A 95 11.44 9.52 -0.73
N GLN A 96 12.48 8.73 -0.54
CA GLN A 96 12.64 7.41 -1.18
C GLN A 96 11.56 6.43 -0.69
N ILE A 97 11.33 6.38 0.63
CA ILE A 97 10.28 5.54 1.22
C ILE A 97 8.88 5.97 0.75
N VAL A 98 8.64 7.28 0.66
CA VAL A 98 7.38 7.83 0.13
C VAL A 98 7.13 7.34 -1.30
N VAL A 99 8.14 7.43 -2.17
CA VAL A 99 8.04 6.99 -3.56
C VAL A 99 7.84 5.48 -3.66
N GLU A 100 8.67 4.70 -2.97
CA GLU A 100 8.59 3.22 -2.95
C GLU A 100 7.18 2.76 -2.55
N ILE A 101 6.68 3.22 -1.40
CA ILE A 101 5.41 2.79 -0.83
C ILE A 101 4.21 3.28 -1.65
N SER A 102 4.28 4.50 -2.20
CA SER A 102 3.28 5.02 -3.12
C SER A 102 3.17 4.13 -4.37
N ILE A 103 4.29 3.67 -4.90
CA ILE A 103 4.33 2.79 -6.07
C ILE A 103 3.80 1.39 -5.74
N TYR A 104 4.10 0.82 -4.57
CA TYR A 104 3.47 -0.42 -4.12
C TYR A 104 1.94 -0.33 -4.14
N GLY A 105 1.38 0.72 -3.53
CA GLY A 105 -0.07 0.92 -3.47
C GLY A 105 -0.71 1.17 -4.84
N LEU A 106 -0.07 2.00 -5.66
CA LEU A 106 -0.50 2.30 -7.02
C LEU A 106 -0.50 1.05 -7.90
N ALA A 107 0.62 0.31 -7.94
CA ALA A 107 0.78 -0.87 -8.77
C ALA A 107 -0.17 -1.98 -8.34
N ALA A 108 -0.29 -2.25 -7.03
CA ALA A 108 -1.22 -3.25 -6.52
C ALA A 108 -2.66 -2.97 -6.95
N GLY A 109 -3.08 -1.70 -6.84
CA GLY A 109 -4.41 -1.30 -7.26
C GLY A 109 -4.60 -1.25 -8.78
N MET A 110 -3.62 -0.81 -9.57
CA MET A 110 -3.74 -0.80 -11.04
C MET A 110 -3.80 -2.22 -11.61
N LEU A 111 -2.89 -3.09 -11.17
CA LEU A 111 -2.84 -4.50 -11.58
C LEU A 111 -4.12 -5.23 -11.23
N ARG A 112 -4.73 -4.88 -10.08
CA ARG A 112 -6.00 -5.44 -9.67
C ARG A 112 -7.15 -4.82 -10.46
N GLU A 113 -7.37 -3.51 -10.36
CA GLU A 113 -8.54 -2.79 -10.89
C GLU A 113 -8.59 -2.71 -12.42
N ARG A 114 -7.47 -2.37 -13.07
CA ARG A 114 -7.42 -2.16 -14.53
C ARG A 114 -7.13 -3.45 -15.28
N PHE A 115 -6.16 -4.23 -14.79
CA PHE A 115 -5.68 -5.43 -15.48
C PHE A 115 -6.38 -6.72 -15.02
N ASN A 116 -7.27 -6.66 -14.03
CA ASN A 116 -8.05 -7.80 -13.53
C ASN A 116 -7.20 -9.01 -13.11
N LEU A 117 -5.97 -8.76 -12.67
CA LEU A 117 -5.10 -9.83 -12.18
C LEU A 117 -5.63 -10.38 -10.85
N ARG A 118 -5.37 -11.66 -10.59
CA ARG A 118 -5.64 -12.25 -9.28
C ARG A 118 -4.75 -11.60 -8.22
N VAL A 119 -5.21 -11.63 -6.96
CA VAL A 119 -4.50 -11.09 -5.78
C VAL A 119 -3.00 -11.39 -5.83
N LEU A 120 -2.65 -12.67 -6.03
CA LEU A 120 -1.27 -13.15 -5.99
C LEU A 120 -0.39 -12.48 -7.06
N TRP A 121 -0.89 -12.38 -8.29
CA TRP A 121 -0.16 -11.77 -9.41
C TRP A 121 -0.09 -10.25 -9.28
N SER A 122 -1.15 -9.61 -8.79
CA SER A 122 -1.12 -8.19 -8.46
C SER A 122 -0.09 -7.88 -7.36
N LEU A 123 0.02 -8.74 -6.35
CA LEU A 123 1.00 -8.60 -5.26
C LEU A 123 2.43 -8.74 -5.76
N ILE A 124 2.73 -9.78 -6.53
CA ILE A 124 4.07 -10.00 -7.08
C ILE A 124 4.47 -8.81 -7.98
N GLY A 125 3.57 -8.38 -8.86
CA GLY A 125 3.82 -7.23 -9.73
C GLY A 125 4.02 -5.92 -8.95
N ALA A 126 3.23 -5.70 -7.90
CA ALA A 126 3.40 -4.55 -7.02
C ALA A 126 4.72 -4.59 -6.26
N MET A 127 5.16 -5.78 -5.83
CA MET A 127 6.44 -5.95 -5.15
C MET A 127 7.63 -5.65 -6.04
N ILE A 128 7.59 -6.13 -7.28
CA ILE A 128 8.61 -5.81 -8.27
C ILE A 128 8.61 -4.30 -8.55
N ALA A 129 7.43 -3.71 -8.78
CA ALA A 129 7.32 -2.27 -9.07
C ALA A 129 7.87 -1.40 -7.93
N GLY A 130 7.52 -1.70 -6.68
CA GLY A 130 8.03 -0.98 -5.51
C GLY A 130 9.54 -1.12 -5.35
N ARG A 131 10.11 -2.30 -5.62
CA ARG A 131 11.57 -2.49 -5.59
C ARG A 131 12.30 -1.78 -6.73
N LEU A 132 11.72 -1.72 -7.93
CA LEU A 132 12.27 -0.94 -9.03
C LEU A 132 12.24 0.57 -8.73
N ALA A 133 11.21 1.02 -8.01
CA ALA A 133 11.11 2.41 -7.56
C ALA A 133 12.25 2.82 -6.61
N LEU A 134 12.81 1.86 -5.87
CA LEU A 134 13.94 2.08 -4.98
C LEU A 134 15.25 2.34 -5.74
N LEU A 135 15.34 1.89 -6.99
CA LEU A 135 16.53 2.00 -7.84
C LEU A 135 16.59 3.30 -8.66
N LEU A 136 15.53 4.11 -8.60
CA LEU A 136 15.41 5.43 -9.25
C LEU A 136 15.89 6.54 -8.32
#